data_AF-A0A2I0W051-F1
#
_entry.id   AF-A0A2I0W051-F1
#
_cell.length_a   1.000
_cell.length_b   1.000
_cell.length_c   1.000
_cell.angle_alpha   90.00
_cell.angle_beta   90.00
_cell.angle_gamma   90.00
#
_symmetry.space_group_name_H-M   'P 1'
#
loop_
_entity.id
_entity.type
_entity.pdbx_description
1 polymer ?
#
loop_
_entity_poly.entity_id
_entity_poly.type
_entity_poly.pdbx_seq_one_letter_code
_entity_poly.pdbx_strand_id
1 'polypeptide(L)' 'MSLSKLMRKEVKFEWTVECEKSFQALKMHLTTTPVLTLPSETEGFQIYSEASLKWLECVLMQNRKVIAYASR' A
#
# COMPACT_ATOMS: atom_id res chain seq x y z
N MET A 1 -17.39 9.42 3.36
CA MET A 1 -17.63 8.10 4.00
C MET A 1 -16.31 7.33 3.99
N SER A 2 -15.98 6.52 5.01
CA SER A 2 -14.77 5.67 4.95
C SER A 2 -15.01 4.48 4.02
N LEU A 3 -14.06 4.17 3.13
CA LEU A 3 -14.12 2.97 2.27
C LEU A 3 -14.29 1.69 3.08
N SER A 4 -13.78 1.65 4.32
CA SER A 4 -13.96 0.51 5.22
C SER A 4 -15.41 0.20 5.59
N LYS A 5 -16.34 1.16 5.42
CA LYS A 5 -17.78 0.92 5.64
C LYS A 5 -18.39 0.08 4.53
N LEU A 6 -17.87 0.15 3.30
CA LEU A 6 -18.33 -0.66 2.16
C LEU A 6 -18.02 -2.15 2.34
N MET A 7 -17.03 -2.47 3.19
CA MET A 7 -16.56 -3.84 3.45
C MET A 7 -17.24 -4.49 4.65
N ARG A 8 -18.21 -3.83 5.31
CA ARG A 8 -18.90 -4.37 6.48
C ARG A 8 -19.97 -5.36 6.06
N LYS A 9 -20.08 -6.48 6.78
CA LYS A 9 -21.20 -7.42 6.62
C LYS A 9 -22.52 -6.71 6.94
N GLU A 10 -23.59 -7.15 6.27
CA GLU A 10 -24.97 -6.68 6.49
C GLU A 10 -25.20 -5.19 6.17
N VAL A 11 -24.23 -4.52 5.55
CA VAL A 11 -24.38 -3.18 4.99
C VAL A 11 -24.56 -3.29 3.48
N LYS A 12 -25.59 -2.65 2.95
CA LYS A 12 -25.80 -2.56 1.50
C LYS A 12 -24.62 -1.83 0.87
N PHE A 13 -24.02 -2.43 -0.16
CA PHE A 13 -22.95 -1.79 -0.91
C PHE A 13 -23.52 -0.63 -1.73
N GLU A 14 -23.17 0.60 -1.36
CA GLU A 14 -23.59 1.82 -2.07
C GLU A 14 -22.37 2.68 -2.38
N TRP A 15 -22.04 2.79 -3.67
CA TRP A 15 -20.91 3.60 -4.13
C TRP A 15 -21.34 5.07 -4.26
N THR A 16 -21.08 5.86 -3.22
CA THR A 16 -21.41 7.29 -3.22
C THR A 16 -20.30 8.14 -3.83
N VAL A 17 -20.61 9.40 -4.16
CA VAL A 17 -19.62 10.37 -4.65
C VAL A 17 -18.48 10.58 -3.65
N GLU A 18 -18.75 10.50 -2.35
CA GLU A 18 -17.73 10.59 -1.30
C GLU A 18 -16.82 9.35 -1.27
N CYS A 19 -17.36 8.18 -1.62
CA CYS A 19 -16.58 6.95 -1.75
C CYS A 19 -15.60 7.07 -2.93
N GLU A 20 -16.09 7.53 -4.07
CA GLU A 20 -15.25 7.79 -5.26
C GLU A 20 -14.12 8.79 -4.94
N LYS A 21 -14.44 9.92 -4.31
CA LYS A 21 -13.44 10.92 -3.91
C LYS A 21 -12.37 10.32 -2.98
N SER A 22 -12.79 9.51 -2.01
CA SER A 22 -11.86 8.85 -1.07
C SER A 22 -10.99 7.82 -1.78
N PHE A 23 -11.55 7.07 -2.73
CA PHE A 23 -10.82 6.09 -3.51
C PHE A 23 -9.80 6.74 -4.46
N GLN A 24 -10.17 7.83 -5.14
CA GLN A 24 -9.23 8.57 -5.98
C GLN A 24 -8.11 9.22 -5.15
N ALA A 25 -8.41 9.74 -3.96
CA ALA A 25 -7.38 10.23 -3.05
C ALA A 25 -6.43 9.10 -2.61
N LEU A 26 -6.94 7.90 -2.32
CA LEU A 26 -6.12 6.74 -1.98
C LEU A 26 -5.21 6.35 -3.16
N LYS A 27 -5.77 6.24 -4.37
CA LYS A 27 -4.98 5.99 -5.59
C LYS A 27 -3.89 7.04 -5.77
N MET A 28 -4.24 8.32 -5.64
CA MET A 28 -3.28 9.40 -5.75
C MET A 28 -2.13 9.20 -4.76
N HIS A 29 -2.39 9.04 -3.46
CA HIS A 29 -1.34 8.84 -2.46
C HIS A 29 -0.47 7.60 -2.74
N LEU A 30 -1.09 6.48 -3.13
CA LEU A 30 -0.36 5.25 -3.47
C LEU A 30 0.47 5.37 -4.76
N THR A 31 0.08 6.26 -5.68
CA THR A 31 0.76 6.45 -6.97
C THR A 31 1.73 7.62 -6.98
N THR A 32 1.68 8.53 -6.00
CA THR A 32 2.49 9.76 -6.04
C THR A 32 3.80 9.70 -5.25
N THR A 33 3.99 8.92 -4.16
CA THR A 33 5.31 8.78 -3.46
C THR A 33 5.33 7.63 -2.42
N PRO A 34 6.47 6.95 -2.09
CA PRO A 34 7.80 7.04 -2.68
C PRO A 34 7.89 6.27 -3.99
N VAL A 35 8.31 7.02 -5.02
CA VAL A 35 8.84 6.48 -6.27
C VAL A 35 9.86 5.42 -5.89
N LEU A 36 9.62 4.19 -6.33
CA LEU A 36 10.60 3.11 -6.23
C LEU A 36 11.95 3.67 -6.67
N THR A 37 12.89 3.72 -5.74
CA THR A 37 14.22 4.22 -6.04
C THR A 37 15.03 3.08 -6.64
N LEU A 38 15.89 3.39 -7.61
CA LEU A 38 16.81 2.38 -8.13
C LEU A 38 17.73 1.88 -7.01
N PRO A 39 18.01 0.57 -6.97
CA PRO A 39 18.94 0.03 -5.99
C PRO A 39 20.34 0.64 -6.17
N SER A 40 21.00 0.96 -5.07
CA SER A 40 22.42 1.30 -5.05
C SER A 40 23.25 0.02 -4.89
N GLU A 41 24.34 -0.11 -5.65
CA GLU A 41 25.28 -1.23 -5.53
C GLU A 41 26.21 -1.10 -4.31
N THR A 42 26.33 0.11 -3.74
CA THR A 42 27.28 0.40 -2.66
C THR A 42 26.67 0.35 -1.26
N GLU A 43 25.34 0.28 -1.16
CA GLU A 43 24.61 0.34 0.09
C GLU A 43 23.96 -1.02 0.42
N GLY A 44 23.95 -1.39 1.70
CA GLY A 44 23.23 -2.59 2.15
C GLY A 44 21.71 -2.44 2.05
N PHE A 45 21.01 -3.56 1.87
CA PHE A 45 19.55 -3.61 1.85
C PHE A 45 18.97 -3.89 3.24
N GLN A 46 17.77 -3.36 3.47
CA GLN A 46 16.93 -3.67 4.63
C GLN A 46 15.61 -4.24 4.13
N ILE A 47 15.15 -5.34 4.74
CA ILE A 47 13.85 -5.92 4.45
C ILE A 47 12.96 -5.74 5.67
N TYR A 48 11.82 -5.11 5.47
CA TYR A 48 10.74 -5.06 6.44
C TYR A 48 9.66 -6.01 5.98
N SER A 49 9.31 -6.98 6.82
CA SER A 49 8.32 -8.00 6.49
C SER A 49 7.21 -8.01 7.53
N GLU A 50 5.97 -8.04 7.05
CA GLU A 50 4.78 -8.32 7.85
C GLU A 50 4.14 -9.60 7.32
N ALA A 51 3.84 -10.53 8.22
CA ALA A 51 3.34 -11.84 7.86
C ALA A 51 2.12 -12.20 8.70
N SER A 52 1.17 -12.87 8.07
CA SER A 52 0.08 -13.57 8.74
C SER A 52 0.08 -15.05 8.31
N LEU A 53 -0.82 -15.84 8.89
CA LEU A 53 -1.05 -17.23 8.47
C LEU A 53 -1.45 -17.37 7.00
N LYS A 54 -1.91 -16.30 6.35
CA LYS A 54 -2.51 -16.33 5.00
C LYS A 54 -1.78 -15.51 3.96
N TRP A 55 -0.94 -14.56 4.37
CA TRP A 55 -0.27 -13.64 3.46
C TRP A 55 1.06 -13.18 4.05
N LEU A 56 1.98 -12.80 3.16
CA LEU A 56 3.25 -12.17 3.49
C LEU A 56 3.38 -10.89 2.67
N GLU A 57 3.78 -9.79 3.31
CA GLU A 57 4.13 -8.53 2.66
C GLU A 57 5.54 -8.13 3.08
N CYS A 58 6.33 -7.69 2.11
CA CYS A 58 7.71 -7.28 2.30
C CYS A 58 7.96 -5.97 1.58
N VAL A 59 8.74 -5.11 2.23
CA VAL A 59 9.27 -3.87 1.66
C VAL A 59 10.79 -3.95 1.69
N LEU A 60 11.41 -3.82 0.51
CA LEU A 60 12.85 -3.70 0.36
C LEU A 60 13.24 -2.22 0.40
N MET A 61 14.19 -1.85 1.25
CA MET A 61 14.60 -0.46 1.46
C MET A 61 16.12 -0.29 1.47
N GLN A 62 16.59 0.89 1.02
CA GLN A 62 17.96 1.39 1.18
C GLN A 62 17.89 2.85 1.62
N ASN A 63 18.66 3.24 2.63
CA ASN A 63 18.74 4.63 3.11
C ASN A 63 17.38 5.34 3.26
N ARG A 64 16.40 4.64 3.87
CA ARG A 64 15.01 5.10 4.10
C ARG A 64 14.18 5.34 2.83
N LYS A 65 14.66 4.86 1.68
CA LYS A 65 13.94 4.86 0.40
C LYS A 65 13.46 3.45 0.08
N VAL A 66 12.27 3.34 -0.49
CA VAL A 66 11.70 2.06 -0.92
C VAL A 66 12.26 1.71 -2.29
N ILE A 67 12.76 0.48 -2.43
CA ILE A 67 13.27 -0.10 -3.68
C ILE A 67 12.21 -0.97 -4.35
N ALA A 68 11.53 -1.80 -3.57
CA ALA A 68 10.49 -2.70 -4.08
C ALA A 68 9.48 -3.09 -2.99
N TYR A 69 8.28 -3.44 -3.44
CA TYR A 69 7.25 -4.12 -2.64
C TYR A 69 7.08 -5.54 -3.18
N ALA A 70 6.89 -6.51 -2.29
CA ALA A 70 6.58 -7.89 -2.64
C ALA A 70 5.50 -8.44 -1.72
N SER A 71 4.54 -9.17 -2.27
CA SER A 71 3.52 -9.87 -1.50
C SER A 71 3.31 -11.31 -2.00
N ARG A 72 2.88 -12.20 -1.11
CA ARG A 72 2.60 -13.61 -1.41
C ARG A 72 1.34 -14.10 -0.71
#